data_AF-A0A350D919-F1
#
_entry.id   AF-A0A350D919-F1
#
_cell.length_a   1.000
_cell.length_b   1.000
_cell.length_c   1.000
_cell.angle_alpha   90.00
_cell.angle_beta   90.00
_cell.angle_gamma   90.00
#
_symmetry.space_group_name_H-M   'P 1'
#
loop_
_entity.id
_entity.type
_entity.pdbx_description
1 polymer ?
#
loop_
_entity_poly.entity_id
_entity_poly.type
_entity_poly.pdbx_seq_one_letter_code
_entity_poly.pdbx_strand_id
1 'polypeptide(L)'
;DIQSLNLKYKWYSAWPKMILGFGGRSFHRINLSSMSEATETADKLNELRTTLAKEKEGEFSPLCPKCLKAVNWKDRICPNCQYRFKSLRLGILLSILIPGTGQIYNQQVIKGAIILLLWVSLILFEIVYPLYLGVVTKKVEFTLFEDWWRVAILVISLLPIWTFAFIDIIRNIKK
;
A
#
# COMPACT_ATOMS: atom_id res chain seq x y z
N ASP A 1 23.49 -17.09 4.27
CA ASP A 1 23.57 -16.02 5.28
C ASP A 1 22.22 -15.66 5.86
N ILE A 2 21.95 -16.23 7.04
CA ILE A 2 20.67 -16.16 7.77
C ILE A 2 20.64 -14.99 8.77
N GLN A 3 21.74 -14.21 8.90
CA GLN A 3 21.84 -13.12 9.88
C GLN A 3 21.23 -11.77 9.45
N SER A 4 20.88 -11.56 8.18
CA SER A 4 20.35 -10.27 7.70
C SER A 4 18.82 -10.12 7.78
N LEU A 5 18.09 -11.17 8.16
CA LEU A 5 16.62 -11.14 8.30
C LEU A 5 16.12 -10.60 9.65
N ASN A 6 17.02 -10.28 10.60
CA ASN A 6 16.65 -9.96 11.98
C ASN A 6 16.47 -8.46 12.30
N LEU A 7 16.63 -7.56 11.33
CA LEU A 7 16.53 -6.11 11.56
C LEU A 7 15.18 -5.49 11.18
N LYS A 8 14.27 -6.26 10.54
CA LYS A 8 12.99 -5.71 10.05
C LYS A 8 11.82 -5.76 11.04
N TYR A 9 11.99 -6.34 12.22
CA TYR A 9 10.93 -6.44 13.25
C TYR A 9 11.13 -5.54 14.49
N LYS A 10 12.20 -4.75 14.57
CA LYS A 10 12.50 -3.93 15.77
C LYS A 10 11.85 -2.54 15.80
N TRP A 11 11.07 -2.17 14.78
CA TRP A 11 10.49 -0.82 14.62
C TRP A 11 9.06 -0.65 15.14
N TYR A 12 8.44 -1.69 15.72
CA TYR A 12 7.05 -1.61 16.23
C TYR A 12 6.91 -1.55 17.76
N SER A 13 8.00 -1.49 18.53
CA SER A 13 7.93 -1.47 20.01
C SER A 13 8.53 -0.24 20.68
N ALA A 14 8.95 0.77 19.92
CA ALA A 14 9.52 2.00 20.47
C ALA A 14 8.61 3.20 20.17
N TRP A 15 7.71 3.47 21.13
CA TRP A 15 7.10 4.74 21.58
C TRP A 15 5.58 4.60 21.79
N PRO A 16 4.99 5.12 22.89
CA PRO A 16 5.51 6.18 23.77
C PRO A 16 5.63 5.79 25.26
N LYS A 17 6.84 5.93 25.83
CA LYS A 17 7.04 6.28 27.25
C LYS A 17 7.33 7.78 27.30
N MET A 18 6.28 8.58 27.11
CA MET A 18 6.28 10.00 27.45
C MET A 18 5.09 10.21 28.37
N ILE A 19 5.32 9.95 29.67
CA ILE A 19 4.60 10.46 30.83
C ILE A 19 5.39 9.88 32.03
N LEU A 20 5.74 10.77 32.98
CA LEU A 20 6.49 10.57 34.23
C LEU A 20 7.98 10.94 34.22
N GLY A 21 8.22 12.22 34.51
CA GLY A 21 8.99 12.67 35.69
C GLY A 21 10.34 12.01 35.96
N PHE A 22 11.40 12.66 35.49
CA PHE A 22 12.70 12.71 36.16
C PHE A 22 13.05 14.21 36.23
N GLY A 23 13.12 14.84 37.39
CA GLY A 23 13.96 14.44 38.51
C GLY A 23 15.29 15.19 38.34
N GLY A 24 15.30 16.45 38.76
CA GLY A 24 16.46 17.33 38.64
C GLY A 24 17.68 16.71 39.30
N ARG A 25 18.76 16.58 38.53
CA ARG A 25 20.09 16.29 39.06
C ARG A 25 21.10 17.30 38.54
N SER A 26 21.83 17.82 39.52
CA SER A 26 22.95 18.75 39.50
C SER A 26 23.85 18.60 38.27
N PHE A 27 23.99 19.68 37.50
CA PHE A 27 25.01 19.81 36.47
C PHE A 27 26.36 20.07 37.16
N HIS A 28 27.21 19.04 37.19
CA HIS A 28 28.62 19.22 37.53
C HIS A 28 29.30 20.05 36.43
N ARG A 29 30.09 21.04 36.87
CA ARG A 29 30.87 21.97 36.05
C ARG A 29 31.90 21.18 35.23
N ILE A 30 31.68 21.03 33.93
CA ILE A 30 32.63 20.38 33.01
C ILE A 30 33.77 21.36 32.72
N ASN A 31 35.01 20.85 32.82
CA ASN A 31 36.25 21.59 32.60
C ASN A 31 36.40 22.03 31.13
N LEU A 32 36.65 23.34 30.92
CA LEU A 32 36.74 23.96 29.59
C LEU A 32 37.90 23.46 28.70
N SER A 33 38.88 22.74 29.25
CA SER A 33 40.03 22.21 28.49
C SER A 33 39.72 21.00 27.60
N SER A 34 38.51 20.43 27.70
CA SER A 34 38.03 19.35 26.82
C SER A 34 37.17 19.85 25.64
N MET A 35 36.91 21.16 25.55
CA MET A 35 36.07 21.72 24.48
C MET A 35 36.75 21.80 23.11
N SER A 36 38.08 21.87 23.03
CA SER A 36 38.78 21.95 21.73
C SER A 36 38.85 20.60 21.01
N GLU A 37 38.89 19.48 21.73
CA GLU A 37 38.77 18.14 21.13
C GLU A 37 37.31 17.82 20.73
N ALA A 38 36.34 18.41 21.44
CA ALA A 38 34.92 18.28 21.11
C ALA A 38 34.53 19.01 19.81
N THR A 39 35.21 20.10 19.45
CA THR A 39 34.95 20.81 18.18
C THR A 39 35.49 20.05 16.97
N GLU A 40 36.69 19.45 17.06
CA GLU A 40 37.26 18.69 15.94
C GLU A 40 36.46 17.41 15.66
N THR A 41 35.94 16.76 16.70
CA THR A 41 35.06 15.58 16.55
C THR A 41 33.70 15.95 15.98
N ALA A 42 33.15 17.12 16.30
CA ALA A 42 31.89 17.61 15.73
C ALA A 42 32.00 17.89 14.21
N ASP A 43 33.12 18.44 13.76
CA ASP A 43 33.35 18.74 12.34
C ASP A 43 33.49 17.46 11.50
N LYS A 44 34.27 16.48 12.00
CA LYS A 44 34.37 15.14 11.37
C LYS A 44 33.00 14.43 11.30
N LEU A 45 32.15 14.62 12.30
CA LEU A 45 30.78 14.08 12.32
C LEU A 45 29.86 14.76 11.29
N ASN A 46 30.00 16.06 11.07
CA ASN A 46 29.25 16.78 10.03
C ASN A 46 29.69 16.40 8.61
N GLU A 47 30.98 16.16 8.40
CA GLU A 47 31.50 15.67 7.13
C GLU A 47 31.02 14.24 6.82
N LEU A 48 31.02 13.35 7.82
CA LEU A 48 30.42 12.02 7.71
C LEU A 48 28.90 12.07 7.46
N ARG A 49 28.20 13.05 8.05
CA ARG A 49 26.76 13.25 7.79
C ARG A 49 26.48 13.67 6.37
N THR A 50 27.28 14.58 5.81
CA THR A 50 27.07 15.10 4.45
C THR A 50 27.44 14.05 3.38
N THR A 51 28.45 13.22 3.62
CA THR A 51 28.78 12.08 2.76
C THR A 51 27.71 11.00 2.80
N LEU A 52 27.21 10.62 3.99
CA LEU A 52 26.09 9.68 4.12
C LEU A 52 24.77 10.25 3.57
N ALA A 53 24.55 11.56 3.61
CA ALA A 53 23.40 12.21 2.99
C ALA A 53 23.46 12.17 1.46
N LYS A 54 24.64 12.42 0.88
CA LYS A 54 24.89 12.28 -0.57
C LYS A 54 24.78 10.83 -1.04
N GLU A 55 25.20 9.86 -0.23
CA GLU A 55 24.98 8.43 -0.52
C GLU A 55 23.50 8.04 -0.42
N LYS A 56 22.72 8.65 0.47
CA LYS A 56 21.28 8.41 0.60
C LYS A 56 20.44 9.05 -0.51
N GLU A 57 20.96 10.07 -1.19
CA GLU A 57 20.41 10.57 -2.46
C GLU A 57 20.82 9.71 -3.66
N GLY A 58 21.70 8.72 -3.45
CA GLY A 58 21.89 7.59 -4.35
C GLY A 58 20.60 6.81 -4.48
N GLU A 59 19.81 7.23 -5.47
CA GLU A 59 18.60 6.63 -6.04
C GLU A 59 18.39 5.21 -5.51
N PHE A 60 17.58 5.08 -4.44
CA PHE A 60 17.27 3.80 -3.82
C PHE A 60 16.76 2.87 -4.92
N SER A 61 17.66 2.02 -5.42
CA SER A 61 17.35 1.14 -6.51
C SER A 61 16.43 0.08 -5.91
N PRO A 62 15.19 -0.01 -6.40
CA PRO A 62 14.24 -0.98 -5.89
C PRO A 62 14.81 -2.38 -6.03
N LEU A 63 14.43 -3.26 -5.11
CA LEU A 63 14.79 -4.66 -5.21
C LEU A 63 13.69 -5.39 -6.00
N CYS A 64 14.09 -6.27 -6.90
CA CYS A 64 13.15 -7.15 -7.59
C CYS A 64 12.39 -8.01 -6.57
N PRO A 65 11.05 -8.09 -6.61
CA PRO A 65 10.28 -8.87 -5.63
C PRO A 65 10.52 -10.38 -5.72
N LYS A 66 11.03 -10.88 -6.87
CA LYS A 66 11.28 -12.31 -7.10
C LYS A 66 12.69 -12.74 -6.70
N CYS A 67 13.72 -11.96 -7.04
CA CYS A 67 15.12 -12.34 -6.81
C CYS A 67 15.89 -11.44 -5.86
N LEU A 68 15.26 -10.39 -5.33
CA LEU A 68 15.83 -9.44 -4.34
C LEU A 68 17.12 -8.75 -4.78
N LYS A 69 17.42 -8.70 -6.08
CA LYS A 69 18.54 -7.92 -6.64
C LYS A 69 18.07 -6.53 -7.03
N ALA A 70 18.97 -5.55 -6.91
CA ALA A 70 18.71 -4.18 -7.37
C ALA A 70 18.35 -4.17 -8.86
N VAL A 71 17.33 -3.38 -9.22
CA VAL A 71 16.89 -3.20 -10.60
C VAL A 71 16.69 -1.73 -10.91
N ASN A 72 16.90 -1.36 -12.17
CA ASN A 72 16.55 -0.03 -12.64
C ASN A 72 15.04 0.01 -12.94
N TRP A 73 14.29 0.96 -12.36
CA TRP A 73 12.85 1.11 -12.61
C TRP A 73 12.52 1.41 -14.08
N LYS A 74 13.49 1.94 -14.85
CA LYS A 74 13.34 2.18 -16.29
C LYS A 74 13.20 0.87 -17.07
N ASP A 75 13.78 -0.21 -16.56
CA ASP A 75 13.70 -1.53 -17.18
C ASP A 75 12.39 -2.21 -16.77
N ARG A 76 11.53 -2.49 -17.75
CA ARG A 76 10.27 -3.23 -17.52
C ARG A 76 10.49 -4.70 -17.18
N ILE A 77 11.72 -5.20 -17.28
CA ILE A 77 12.08 -6.61 -17.06
C ILE A 77 13.33 -6.67 -16.21
N CYS A 78 13.31 -7.43 -15.11
CA CYS A 78 14.49 -7.65 -14.28
C CYS A 78 15.56 -8.44 -15.07
N PRO A 79 16.81 -7.96 -15.17
CA PRO A 79 17.86 -8.62 -15.95
C PRO A 79 18.26 -9.99 -15.39
N ASN A 80 18.10 -10.21 -14.09
CA ASN A 80 18.56 -11.43 -13.43
C ASN A 80 17.55 -12.59 -13.46
N CYS A 81 16.24 -12.30 -13.36
CA CYS A 81 15.20 -13.34 -13.25
C CYS A 81 14.06 -13.20 -14.27
N GLN A 82 14.17 -12.23 -15.18
CA GLN A 82 13.18 -11.90 -16.20
C GLN A 82 11.77 -11.59 -15.66
N TYR A 83 11.67 -11.17 -14.39
CA TYR A 83 10.41 -10.71 -13.83
C TYR A 83 9.95 -9.43 -14.53
N ARG A 84 8.76 -9.46 -15.13
CA ARG A 84 8.18 -8.32 -15.85
C ARG A 84 7.43 -7.41 -14.88
N PHE A 85 7.89 -6.18 -14.74
CA PHE A 85 7.21 -5.14 -13.97
C PHE A 85 5.93 -4.74 -14.71
N LYS A 86 4.82 -4.81 -13.98
CA LYS A 86 3.50 -4.49 -14.48
C LYS A 86 3.25 -3.00 -14.33
N SER A 87 2.60 -2.39 -15.33
CA SER A 87 2.37 -0.95 -15.35
C SER A 87 1.26 -0.58 -14.38
N LEU A 88 1.58 0.29 -13.41
CA LEU A 88 0.62 0.72 -12.40
C LEU A 88 -0.66 1.33 -13.00
N ARG A 89 -0.51 2.18 -14.02
CA ARG A 89 -1.63 2.83 -14.70
C ARG A 89 -2.64 1.84 -15.26
N LEU A 90 -2.16 0.74 -15.83
CA LEU A 90 -3.02 -0.31 -16.37
C LEU A 90 -3.74 -1.07 -15.26
N GLY A 91 -3.08 -1.32 -14.12
CA GLY A 91 -3.71 -1.92 -12.95
C GLY A 91 -4.84 -1.06 -12.37
N ILE A 92 -4.65 0.26 -12.32
CA ILE A 92 -5.71 1.21 -11.90
C ILE A 92 -6.86 1.21 -12.90
N LEU A 93 -6.56 1.31 -14.20
CA LEU A 93 -7.58 1.31 -15.26
C LEU A 93 -8.43 0.04 -15.24
N LEU A 94 -7.79 -1.13 -15.08
CA LEU A 94 -8.48 -2.42 -14.97
C LEU A 94 -9.40 -2.47 -13.75
N SER A 95 -8.94 -2.00 -12.59
CA SER A 95 -9.78 -1.95 -11.38
C SER A 95 -10.98 -1.02 -11.50
N ILE A 96 -10.87 0.07 -12.25
CA ILE A 96 -11.99 0.98 -12.54
C ILE A 96 -12.98 0.30 -13.50
N LEU A 97 -12.49 -0.43 -14.50
CA LEU A 97 -13.37 -1.07 -15.47
C LEU A 97 -14.14 -2.25 -14.86
N ILE A 98 -13.43 -3.13 -14.15
CA ILE A 98 -13.98 -4.34 -13.54
C ILE A 98 -13.33 -4.56 -12.17
N PRO A 99 -14.09 -4.47 -11.06
CA PRO A 99 -13.58 -4.70 -9.71
C PRO A 99 -12.85 -6.04 -9.58
N GLY A 100 -11.70 -6.03 -8.91
CA GLY A 100 -10.87 -7.23 -8.70
C GLY A 100 -9.86 -7.52 -9.81
N THR A 101 -10.08 -7.06 -11.06
CA THR A 101 -9.15 -7.39 -12.16
C THR A 101 -7.78 -6.73 -12.04
N GLY A 102 -7.67 -5.52 -11.48
CA GLY A 102 -6.37 -4.91 -11.22
C GLY A 102 -5.56 -5.63 -10.13
N GLN A 103 -6.22 -6.34 -9.20
CA GLN A 103 -5.53 -7.19 -8.21
C GLN A 103 -5.00 -8.48 -8.82
N ILE A 104 -5.78 -9.10 -9.74
CA ILE A 104 -5.31 -10.22 -10.56
C ILE A 104 -4.13 -9.75 -11.42
N TYR A 105 -4.21 -8.56 -11.99
CA TYR A 105 -3.11 -7.94 -12.70
C TYR A 105 -1.91 -7.78 -11.76
N ASN A 106 -2.05 -7.37 -10.51
CA ASN A 106 -0.95 -7.29 -9.55
C ASN A 106 -0.49 -8.64 -8.95
N GLN A 107 -0.78 -9.78 -9.61
CA GLN A 107 -0.43 -11.14 -9.16
C GLN A 107 -1.07 -11.54 -7.81
N GLN A 108 -2.03 -10.78 -7.29
CA GLN A 108 -2.79 -11.13 -6.10
C GLN A 108 -4.07 -11.88 -6.51
N VAL A 109 -3.88 -12.99 -7.22
CA VAL A 109 -4.95 -13.72 -7.93
C VAL A 109 -6.11 -14.10 -7.01
N ILE A 110 -5.80 -14.64 -5.82
CA ILE A 110 -6.82 -15.08 -4.85
C ILE A 110 -7.70 -13.91 -4.40
N LYS A 111 -7.08 -12.78 -4.01
CA LYS A 111 -7.83 -11.59 -3.57
C LYS A 111 -8.67 -11.00 -4.71
N GLY A 112 -8.08 -10.90 -5.89
CA GLY A 112 -8.77 -10.39 -7.07
C GLY A 112 -9.95 -11.27 -7.47
N ALA A 113 -9.80 -12.60 -7.40
CA ALA A 113 -10.87 -13.55 -7.68
C ALA A 113 -12.03 -13.43 -6.67
N ILE A 114 -11.75 -13.27 -5.38
CA ILE A 114 -12.79 -13.07 -4.35
C ILE A 114 -13.59 -11.80 -4.63
N ILE A 115 -12.90 -10.67 -4.90
CA ILE A 115 -13.56 -9.38 -5.19
C ILE A 115 -14.39 -9.49 -6.47
N LEU A 116 -13.84 -10.10 -7.51
CA LEU A 116 -14.53 -10.29 -8.79
C LEU A 116 -15.78 -11.16 -8.63
N LEU A 117 -15.69 -12.26 -7.86
CA LEU A 117 -16.80 -13.17 -7.62
C LEU A 117 -17.92 -12.47 -6.85
N LEU A 118 -17.60 -11.72 -5.79
CA LEU A 118 -18.58 -10.92 -5.05
C LEU A 118 -19.29 -9.90 -5.96
N TRP A 119 -18.54 -9.23 -6.83
CA TRP A 119 -19.10 -8.26 -7.78
C TRP A 119 -20.04 -8.93 -8.81
N VAL A 120 -19.62 -10.05 -9.40
CA VAL A 120 -20.45 -10.82 -10.34
C VAL A 120 -21.70 -11.37 -9.65
N SER A 121 -21.58 -11.91 -8.43
CA SER A 121 -22.73 -12.41 -7.67
C SER A 121 -23.74 -11.31 -7.37
N LEU A 122 -23.28 -10.10 -7.04
CA LEU A 122 -24.17 -8.95 -6.82
C LEU A 122 -24.91 -8.57 -8.10
N ILE A 123 -24.22 -8.48 -9.24
CA ILE A 123 -24.85 -8.20 -10.54
C ILE A 123 -25.87 -9.28 -10.91
N LEU A 124 -25.50 -10.56 -10.73
CA LEU A 124 -26.40 -11.67 -11.02
C LEU A 124 -27.63 -11.62 -10.12
N PHE A 125 -27.47 -11.35 -8.82
CA PHE A 125 -28.59 -11.21 -7.90
C PHE A 125 -29.57 -10.12 -8.38
N GLU A 126 -29.04 -8.97 -8.79
CA GLU A 126 -29.84 -7.82 -9.23
C GLU A 126 -30.54 -8.03 -10.58
N ILE A 127 -30.00 -8.88 -11.47
CA ILE A 127 -30.65 -9.24 -12.74
C ILE A 127 -31.65 -10.39 -12.54
N VAL A 128 -31.27 -11.42 -11.78
CA VAL A 128 -32.08 -12.64 -11.61
C VAL A 128 -33.27 -12.39 -10.70
N TYR A 129 -33.13 -11.58 -9.65
CA TYR A 129 -34.21 -11.31 -8.70
C TYR A 129 -35.47 -10.66 -9.33
N PRO A 130 -35.39 -9.58 -10.13
CA PRO A 130 -36.56 -9.01 -10.78
C PRO A 130 -37.14 -9.96 -11.85
N LEU A 131 -36.29 -10.70 -12.55
CA LEU A 131 -36.75 -11.71 -13.50
C LEU A 131 -37.57 -12.81 -12.80
N TYR A 132 -37.07 -13.30 -11.66
CA TYR A 132 -37.77 -14.26 -10.82
C TYR A 132 -39.12 -13.70 -10.33
N LEU A 133 -39.15 -12.46 -9.82
CA LEU A 133 -40.40 -11.84 -9.39
C LEU A 133 -41.39 -11.71 -10.54
N GLY A 134 -40.95 -11.29 -11.72
CA GLY A 134 -41.83 -11.13 -12.88
C GLY A 134 -42.44 -12.45 -13.36
N VAL A 135 -41.69 -13.55 -13.30
CA VAL A 135 -42.19 -14.89 -13.64
C VAL A 135 -43.23 -15.36 -12.62
N VAL A 136 -42.98 -15.12 -11.32
CA VAL A 136 -43.85 -15.63 -10.24
C VAL A 136 -45.14 -14.82 -10.08
N THR A 137 -45.07 -13.50 -10.11
CA THR A 137 -46.21 -12.64 -9.76
C THR A 137 -47.13 -12.34 -10.95
N LYS A 138 -46.70 -12.61 -12.19
CA LYS A 138 -47.40 -12.26 -13.45
C LYS A 138 -47.80 -10.79 -13.58
N LYS A 139 -47.31 -9.92 -12.69
CA LYS A 139 -47.53 -8.47 -12.71
C LYS A 139 -46.18 -7.82 -12.89
N VAL A 140 -45.88 -7.49 -14.14
CA VAL A 140 -44.68 -6.74 -14.50
C VAL A 140 -45.15 -5.42 -15.10
N GLU A 141 -45.60 -4.52 -14.23
CA GLU A 141 -45.65 -3.10 -14.58
C GLU A 141 -44.31 -2.53 -14.14
N PHE A 142 -43.33 -2.49 -15.06
CA PHE A 142 -42.05 -1.83 -14.82
C PHE A 142 -42.27 -0.31 -14.78
N THR A 143 -42.52 0.23 -13.59
CA THR A 143 -42.49 1.66 -13.36
C THR A 143 -41.04 2.10 -13.22
N LEU A 144 -40.48 2.65 -14.31
CA LEU A 144 -39.14 3.26 -14.37
C LEU A 144 -38.82 4.19 -13.19
N PHE A 145 -39.83 4.75 -12.50
CA PHE A 145 -39.67 5.66 -11.37
C PHE A 145 -39.48 4.96 -10.02
N GLU A 146 -40.10 3.80 -9.78
CA GLU A 146 -39.93 3.05 -8.52
C GLU A 146 -38.63 2.25 -8.50
N ASP A 147 -37.98 1.96 -9.62
CA ASP A 147 -36.75 1.15 -9.62
C ASP A 147 -35.47 1.94 -9.33
N TRP A 148 -35.51 3.28 -9.28
CA TRP A 148 -34.32 4.11 -9.02
C TRP A 148 -33.71 3.86 -7.63
N TRP A 149 -34.50 3.51 -6.61
CA TRP A 149 -33.95 3.22 -5.29
C TRP A 149 -33.14 1.92 -5.28
N ARG A 150 -33.49 0.94 -6.11
CA ARG A 150 -32.70 -0.30 -6.28
C ARG A 150 -31.34 0.00 -6.89
N VAL A 151 -31.33 0.81 -7.95
CA VAL A 151 -30.08 1.31 -8.58
C VAL A 151 -29.26 2.12 -7.58
N ALA A 152 -29.90 2.99 -6.78
CA ALA A 152 -29.21 3.77 -5.75
C ALA A 152 -28.58 2.87 -4.68
N ILE A 153 -29.31 1.87 -4.17
CA ILE A 153 -28.78 0.88 -3.22
C ILE A 153 -27.61 0.11 -3.83
N LEU A 154 -27.69 -0.25 -5.10
CA LEU A 154 -26.63 -0.96 -5.83
C LEU A 154 -25.37 -0.09 -5.92
N VAL A 155 -25.51 1.18 -6.31
CA VAL A 155 -24.37 2.13 -6.36
C VAL A 155 -23.77 2.35 -4.97
N ILE A 156 -24.60 2.52 -3.94
CA ILE A 156 -24.17 2.71 -2.55
C ILE A 156 -23.48 1.47 -2.00
N SER A 157 -23.97 0.27 -2.29
CA SER A 157 -23.37 -0.99 -1.83
C SER A 157 -22.07 -1.35 -2.57
N LEU A 158 -21.91 -0.89 -3.83
CA LEU A 158 -20.67 -1.05 -4.59
C LEU A 158 -19.56 -0.07 -4.16
N LEU A 159 -19.90 1.11 -3.64
CA LEU A 159 -18.95 2.13 -3.20
C LEU A 159 -17.92 1.63 -2.16
N PRO A 160 -18.30 0.89 -1.10
CA PRO A 160 -17.35 0.28 -0.16
C PRO A 160 -16.38 -0.70 -0.82
N ILE A 161 -16.86 -1.52 -1.76
CA ILE A 161 -16.03 -2.50 -2.47
C ILE A 161 -14.99 -1.77 -3.35
N TRP A 162 -15.44 -0.74 -4.05
CA TRP A 162 -14.59 0.12 -4.88
C TRP A 162 -13.56 0.88 -4.06
N THR A 163 -13.98 1.54 -2.98
CA THR A 163 -13.08 2.30 -2.10
C THR A 163 -12.05 1.39 -1.44
N PHE A 164 -12.44 0.20 -0.98
CA PHE A 164 -11.51 -0.78 -0.44
C PHE A 164 -10.47 -1.23 -1.48
N ALA A 165 -10.92 -1.58 -2.69
CA ALA A 165 -10.03 -1.96 -3.79
C ALA A 165 -9.05 -0.84 -4.15
N PHE A 166 -9.52 0.41 -4.17
CA PHE A 166 -8.70 1.59 -4.47
C PHE A 166 -7.67 1.88 -3.37
N ILE A 167 -8.07 1.82 -2.10
CA ILE A 167 -7.17 2.03 -0.96
C ILE A 167 -6.07 0.97 -0.94
N ASP A 168 -6.39 -0.30 -1.22
CA ASP A 168 -5.38 -1.36 -1.25
C ASP A 168 -4.35 -1.16 -2.36
N ILE A 169 -4.78 -0.67 -3.54
CA ILE A 169 -3.86 -0.29 -4.62
C ILE A 169 -2.93 0.83 -4.15
N ILE A 170 -3.47 1.89 -3.54
CA ILE A 170 -2.65 3.00 -3.01
C ILE A 170 -1.64 2.53 -1.98
N ARG A 171 -2.05 1.64 -1.07
CA ARG A 171 -1.14 1.08 -0.04
C ARG A 171 -0.03 0.23 -0.66
N ASN A 172 -0.31 -0.49 -1.74
CA ASN A 172 0.70 -1.28 -2.44
C ASN A 172 1.65 -0.42 -3.29
N ILE A 173 1.27 0.79 -3.70
CA ILE A 173 2.18 1.74 -4.36
C ILE A 173 3.23 2.28 -3.39
N LYS A 174 2.87 2.46 -2.11
CA LYS A 174 3.75 3.05 -1.09
C LYS A 174 4.77 2.08 -0.50
N LYS A 175 4.67 0.78 -0.79
CA LYS A 175 5.56 -0.27 -0.28
C LYS A 175 6.63 -0.62 -1.30
#